data_AF-J8CWP7-F1
#
_entry.id   AF-J8CWP7-F1
#
_cell.length_a   1.000
_cell.length_b   1.000
_cell.length_c   1.000
_cell.angle_alpha   90.00
_cell.angle_beta   90.00
_cell.angle_gamma   90.00
#
_symmetry.space_group_name_H-M   'P 1'
#
loop_
_entity.id
_entity.type
_entity.pdbx_description
1 polymer ?
#
loop_
_entity_poly.entity_id
_entity_poly.type
_entity_poly.pdbx_seq_one_letter_code
_entity_poly.pdbx_strand_id
1 'polypeptide(L)' 'MQSVNAGKYITYVAIAILLVVAITSPYELPKKVGFIIGVLILGACALGTNKLYERMYSKLNNK' A
#
# COMPACT_ATOMS: atom_id res chain seq x y z
N MET A 1 -4.11 -4.37 20.81
CA MET A 1 -3.30 -4.61 19.59
C MET A 1 -4.14 -5.28 18.49
N GLN A 2 -5.23 -4.64 18.02
CA GLN A 2 -6.14 -5.24 17.01
C GLN A 2 -6.31 -4.36 15.75
N SER A 3 -6.13 -3.04 15.88
CA SER A 3 -6.27 -2.07 14.78
C SER A 3 -5.18 -2.21 13.68
N VAL A 4 -3.96 -2.62 14.05
CA VAL A 4 -2.81 -2.70 13.12
C VAL A 4 -3.00 -3.75 12.01
N ASN A 5 -3.78 -4.80 12.27
CA ASN A 5 -4.05 -5.85 11.28
C ASN A 5 -5.13 -5.46 10.26
N ALA A 6 -6.14 -4.67 10.66
CA ALA A 6 -7.19 -4.23 9.75
C ALA A 6 -6.63 -3.28 8.68
N GLY A 7 -5.76 -2.34 9.07
CA GLY A 7 -5.11 -1.42 8.13
C GLY A 7 -4.25 -2.14 7.09
N LYS A 8 -3.47 -3.15 7.50
CA LYS A 8 -2.70 -4.00 6.58
C LYS A 8 -3.58 -4.75 5.58
N TYR A 9 -4.71 -5.29 6.04
CA TYR A 9 -5.63 -6.05 5.20
C TYR A 9 -6.30 -5.15 4.14
N ILE A 10 -6.78 -3.97 4.55
CA ILE A 10 -7.39 -2.99 3.64
C ILE A 10 -6.39 -2.55 2.55
N THR A 11 -5.15 -2.28 2.92
CA THR A 11 -4.08 -1.94 1.96
C THR A 11 -3.81 -3.08 0.97
N TYR A 12 -3.76 -4.33 1.45
CA TYR A 12 -3.58 -5.49 0.57
C TYR A 12 -4.73 -5.66 -0.41
N VAL A 13 -5.98 -5.51 0.05
CA VAL A 13 -7.18 -5.56 -0.81
C VAL A 13 -7.15 -4.45 -1.85
N ALA A 14 -6.78 -3.23 -1.48
CA ALA A 14 -6.66 -2.10 -2.40
C ALA A 14 -5.58 -2.35 -3.48
N ILE A 15 -4.40 -2.87 -3.10
CA ILE A 15 -3.33 -3.22 -4.03
C ILE A 15 -3.81 -4.33 -5.00
N ALA A 16 -4.51 -5.34 -4.50
CA ALA A 16 -5.03 -6.44 -5.32
C ALA A 16 -6.04 -5.94 -6.37
N ILE A 17 -6.97 -5.07 -5.98
CA ILE A 17 -7.95 -4.47 -6.90
C ILE A 17 -7.23 -3.62 -7.96
N LEU A 18 -6.27 -2.80 -7.56
CA LEU A 18 -5.48 -1.99 -8.50
C LEU A 18 -4.68 -2.86 -9.47
N LEU A 19 -4.09 -3.97 -9.01
CA LEU A 19 -3.40 -4.92 -9.87
C LEU A 19 -4.34 -5.59 -10.87
N VAL A 20 -5.53 -6.00 -10.44
CA VAL A 20 -6.54 -6.56 -11.34
C VAL A 20 -6.91 -5.53 -12.40
N VAL A 21 -7.24 -4.29 -11.99
CA VAL A 21 -7.52 -3.19 -12.93
C VAL A 21 -6.36 -2.96 -13.90
N ALA A 22 -5.11 -3.02 -13.42
CA ALA A 22 -3.93 -2.89 -14.27
C ALA A 22 -3.86 -3.99 -15.35
N ILE A 23 -4.19 -5.24 -15.00
CA ILE A 23 -4.12 -6.39 -15.89
C ILE A 23 -5.25 -6.35 -16.91
N THR A 24 -6.49 -6.10 -16.47
CA THR A 24 -7.70 -6.09 -17.31
C THR A 24 -7.83 -4.85 -18.17
N SER A 25 -7.14 -3.75 -17.84
CA SER A 25 -7.26 -2.52 -18.61
C SER A 25 -6.58 -2.64 -19.99
N PRO A 26 -7.23 -2.17 -21.06
CA PRO A 26 -6.71 -2.20 -22.43
C PRO A 26 -5.71 -1.06 -22.68
N TYR A 27 -4.83 -0.78 -21.72
CA TYR A 27 -3.80 0.24 -21.88
C TYR A 27 -2.67 -0.27 -22.77
N GLU A 28 -2.18 0.59 -23.67
CA GLU A 28 -0.94 0.37 -24.41
C GLU A 28 0.21 0.05 -23.44
N LEU A 29 1.13 -0.85 -23.85
CA LEU A 29 2.24 -1.34 -23.03
C LEU A 29 2.91 -0.28 -22.11
N PRO A 30 3.28 0.93 -22.57
CA PRO A 30 3.93 1.93 -21.71
C PRO A 30 3.03 2.47 -20.59
N LYS A 31 1.74 2.67 -20.87
CA LYS A 31 0.76 3.16 -19.87
C LYS A 31 0.46 2.07 -18.83
N LYS A 32 0.46 0.80 -19.25
CA LYS A 32 0.28 -0.35 -18.37
C LYS A 32 1.45 -0.50 -17.38
N VAL A 33 2.69 -0.36 -17.86
CA VAL A 33 3.89 -0.39 -17.02
C VAL A 33 3.92 0.78 -16.04
N GLY A 34 3.58 2.00 -16.48
CA GLY A 34 3.50 3.17 -15.60
C GLY A 34 2.48 2.99 -14.47
N PHE A 35 1.32 2.41 -14.77
CA PHE A 35 0.30 2.12 -13.77
C PHE A 35 0.77 1.08 -12.74
N ILE A 36 1.41 0.00 -13.18
CA ILE A 36 1.96 -1.04 -12.28
C ILE A 36 3.04 -0.46 -11.35
N ILE A 37 3.96 0.35 -11.89
CA ILE A 37 5.01 1.01 -11.10
C ILE A 37 4.38 1.96 -10.06
N GLY A 38 3.36 2.73 -10.45
CA GLY A 38 2.62 3.59 -9.52
C GLY A 38 1.98 2.82 -8.37
N VAL A 39 1.32 1.70 -8.66
CA VAL A 39 0.69 0.83 -7.64
C VAL A 39 1.76 0.22 -6.71
N LEU A 40 2.91 -0.20 -7.25
CA LEU A 40 4.02 -0.73 -6.46
C LEU A 40 4.62 0.32 -5.51
N ILE A 41 4.83 1.55 -5.99
CA ILE A 41 5.35 2.65 -5.14
C ILE A 41 4.34 2.99 -4.03
N LEU A 42 3.05 3.08 -4.35
CA LEU A 42 2.01 3.33 -3.35
C LEU A 42 1.95 2.21 -2.30
N GLY A 43 2.06 0.95 -2.73
CA GLY A 43 2.11 -0.20 -1.84
C GLY A 43 3.33 -0.20 -0.93
N ALA A 44 4.52 0.13 -1.45
CA ALA A 44 5.75 0.25 -0.67
C ALA A 44 5.65 1.39 0.37
N CYS A 45 5.09 2.55 -0.02
CA CYS A 45 4.82 3.65 0.90
C CYS A 45 3.84 3.23 2.01
N ALA A 46 2.74 2.56 1.67
CA ALA A 46 1.74 2.11 2.64
C ALA A 46 2.23 1.00 3.59
N LEU A 47 3.17 0.15 3.15
CA LEU A 47 3.81 -0.84 4.00
C LEU A 47 4.88 -0.21 4.91
N GLY A 48 5.63 0.76 4.40
CA GLY A 48 6.67 1.48 5.13
C GLY A 48 6.11 2.40 6.23
N THR A 49 4.94 3.00 6.02
CA THR A 49 4.29 3.85 7.02
C THR A 49 3.95 3.09 8.29
N ASN A 50 3.65 1.80 8.24
CA ASN A 50 3.30 1.01 9.43
C ASN A 50 4.47 0.92 10.43
N LYS A 51 5.71 0.82 9.92
CA LYS A 51 6.94 0.78 10.75
C LYS A 51 7.32 2.17 11.29
N LEU A 52 7.02 3.23 10.53
CA LEU A 52 7.19 4.61 10.97
C LEU A 52 6.14 5.01 12.02
N TYR A 53 4.89 4.57 11.83
CA TYR A 53 3.79 4.81 12.77
C TYR A 53 4.09 4.16 14.11
N GLU A 54 4.51 2.89 14.13
CA GLU A 54 4.87 2.18 15.37
C GLU A 54 6.04 2.86 16.10
N ARG A 55 7.02 3.38 15.35
CA ARG A 55 8.16 4.12 15.90
C ARG A 55 7.78 5.50 16.44
N MET A 56 6.87 6.22 15.78
CA MET A 56 6.33 7.50 16.27
C MET A 56 5.42 7.30 17.48
N TYR A 57 4.54 6.29 17.45
CA TYR A 57 3.61 5.98 18.54
C TYR A 57 4.36 5.53 19.80
N SER A 58 5.42 4.74 19.65
CA SER A 58 6.30 4.35 20.77
C SER A 58 7.04 5.54 21.39
N LYS A 59 7.44 6.53 20.58
CA LYS A 59 8.00 7.80 21.06
C LYS A 59 6.98 8.66 21.81
N LEU A 60 5.71 8.59 21.42
CA LEU A 60 4.63 9.40 22.03
C LEU A 60 4.11 8.78 23.33
N ASN A 61 4.14 7.45 23.43
CA ASN A 61 3.64 6.70 24.60
C ASN A 61 4.73 6.45 25.67
N ASN A 62 5.99 6.84 25.41
CA ASN A 62 7.09 6.88 26.40
C ASN A 62 7.28 8.30 26.95
N LYS A 63 6.18 8.94 27.37
CA LYS A 63 6.20 10.18 28.15
C LYS A 63 5.27 9.99 29.35
#